data_AF-A0AAV0N392-F1
#
_entry.id   AF-A0AAV0N392-F1
#
_cell.length_a   1.000
_cell.length_b   1.000
_cell.length_c   1.000
_cell.angle_alpha   90.00
_cell.angle_beta   90.00
_cell.angle_gamma   90.00
#
_symmetry.space_group_name_H-M   'P 1'
#
loop_
_entity.id
_entity.type
_entity.pdbx_description
1 polymer ?
#
loop_
_entity_poly.entity_id
_entity_poly.type
_entity_poly.pdbx_seq_one_letter_code
_entity_poly.pdbx_strand_id
1 'polypeptide(L)'
;GNQVKIVKHKVEAQDPANYYAKYTVIEGSPLSDNIESVVNERKIEPAGDGCVVKATDHYHTKGGAADKAMIDAIGKQTTTVYKLVQDYLLANPGACCA
;
A
#
# COMPACT_ATOMS: atom_id res chain seq x y z
N GLY A 1 -25.03 5.94 -5.54
CA GLY A 1 -24.62 5.02 -4.47
C GLY A 1 -23.13 4.81 -4.59
N ASN A 2 -22.37 5.09 -3.53
CA ASN A 2 -20.92 4.85 -3.54
C ASN A 2 -20.69 3.36 -3.78
N GLN A 3 -20.20 3.00 -4.96
CA GLN A 3 -19.69 1.66 -5.20
C GLN A 3 -18.58 1.44 -4.18
N VAL A 4 -18.81 0.54 -3.21
CA VAL A 4 -17.74 0.02 -2.37
C VAL A 4 -16.79 -0.69 -3.31
N LYS A 5 -15.65 -0.06 -3.58
CA LYS A 5 -14.58 -0.63 -4.39
C LYS A 5 -13.92 -1.72 -3.55
N ILE A 6 -14.37 -2.97 -3.72
CA ILE A 6 -13.73 -4.13 -3.12
C ILE A 6 -12.38 -4.31 -3.80
N VAL A 7 -11.32 -4.49 -3.01
CA VAL A 7 -9.97 -4.82 -3.49
C VAL A 7 -9.53 -6.10 -2.82
N LYS A 8 -9.12 -7.09 -3.61
CA LYS A 8 -8.63 -8.38 -3.14
C LYS A 8 -7.12 -8.41 -3.26
N HIS A 9 -6.46 -8.64 -2.13
CA HIS A 9 -5.02 -8.78 -2.05
C HIS A 9 -4.66 -10.25 -1.86
N LYS A 10 -3.63 -10.71 -2.57
CA LYS A 10 -2.93 -11.96 -2.31
C LYS A 10 -1.62 -11.64 -1.61
N VAL A 11 -1.41 -12.18 -0.41
CA VAL A 11 -0.12 -12.08 0.28
C VAL A 11 0.86 -13.02 -0.40
N GLU A 12 1.98 -12.49 -0.88
CA GLU A 12 3.04 -13.27 -1.53
C GLU A 12 4.17 -13.60 -0.55
N ALA A 13 4.54 -12.65 0.32
CA ALA A 13 5.55 -12.84 1.34
C ALA A 13 5.33 -11.92 2.55
N GLN A 14 5.72 -12.40 3.72
CA GLN A 14 5.81 -11.63 4.96
C GLN A 14 7.11 -11.98 5.66
N ASP A 15 7.82 -10.96 6.10
CA ASP A 15 9.02 -11.08 6.90
C ASP A 15 8.92 -10.08 8.07
N PRO A 16 8.28 -10.50 9.18
CA PRO A 16 8.13 -9.65 10.35
C PRO A 16 9.46 -9.23 10.98
N ALA A 17 10.51 -10.04 10.84
CA ALA A 17 11.82 -9.75 11.41
C ALA A 17 12.51 -8.56 10.71
N ASN A 18 12.27 -8.41 9.40
CA ASN A 18 12.79 -7.29 8.61
C ASN A 18 11.72 -6.25 8.23
N TYR A 19 10.55 -6.29 8.88
CA TYR A 19 9.40 -5.42 8.63
C TYR A 19 9.05 -5.28 7.14
N TYR A 20 9.03 -6.40 6.44
CA TYR A 20 8.77 -6.47 5.00
C TYR A 20 7.49 -7.25 4.69
N ALA A 21 6.75 -6.77 3.69
CA ALA A 21 5.60 -7.47 3.14
C ALA A 21 5.52 -7.26 1.63
N LYS A 22 5.14 -8.32 0.92
CA LYS A 22 4.84 -8.31 -0.51
C LYS A 22 3.45 -8.86 -0.76
N TYR A 23 2.64 -8.14 -1.54
CA TYR A 23 1.29 -8.56 -1.87
C TYR A 23 0.86 -8.06 -3.25
N THR A 24 -0.01 -8.82 -3.91
CA THR A 24 -0.51 -8.52 -5.25
C THR A 24 -1.99 -8.15 -5.17
N VAL A 25 -2.39 -7.08 -5.85
CA VAL A 25 -3.81 -6.82 -6.12
C VAL A 25 -4.24 -7.76 -7.25
N ILE A 26 -5.16 -8.68 -6.94
CA ILE A 26 -5.65 -9.70 -7.88
C ILE A 26 -7.10 -9.44 -8.33
N GLU A 27 -7.81 -8.55 -7.65
CA GLU A 27 -9.16 -8.13 -8.00
C GLU A 27 -9.42 -6.72 -7.45
N GLY A 28 -10.19 -5.91 -8.16
CA GLY A 28 -10.70 -4.64 -7.65
C GLY A 28 -10.21 -3.40 -8.37
N SER A 29 -10.51 -2.24 -7.79
CA SER A 29 -10.44 -0.95 -8.46
C SER A 29 -9.08 -0.44 -8.98
N PRO A 30 -7.92 -0.90 -8.48
CA PRO A 30 -6.63 -0.55 -9.09
C PRO A 30 -6.43 -1.23 -10.45
N LEU A 31 -7.14 -2.33 -10.71
CA LEU A 31 -7.11 -3.05 -11.97
C LEU A 31 -8.05 -2.38 -12.98
N SER A 32 -7.67 -2.45 -14.24
CA SER A 32 -8.43 -1.89 -15.37
C SER A 32 -8.19 -2.74 -16.61
N ASP A 33 -8.83 -2.40 -17.73
CA ASP A 33 -8.52 -3.07 -19.00
C ASP A 33 -7.03 -2.99 -19.36
N ASN A 34 -6.35 -1.91 -18.92
CA ASN A 34 -4.92 -1.71 -19.14
C ASN A 34 -4.01 -2.29 -18.05
N ILE A 35 -4.44 -2.31 -16.78
CA ILE A 35 -3.61 -2.77 -15.64
C ILE A 35 -4.05 -4.18 -15.23
N GLU A 36 -3.18 -5.17 -15.48
CA GLU A 36 -3.47 -6.59 -15.20
C GLU A 36 -3.25 -6.96 -13.74
N SER A 37 -2.21 -6.40 -13.13
CA SER A 37 -1.87 -6.64 -11.73
C SER A 37 -1.05 -5.49 -11.15
N VAL A 38 -1.11 -5.36 -9.84
CA VAL A 38 -0.25 -4.43 -9.08
C VAL A 38 0.44 -5.21 -7.99
N VAL A 39 1.76 -5.33 -8.08
CA VAL A 39 2.59 -5.95 -7.04
C VAL A 39 3.07 -4.84 -6.11
N ASN A 40 2.75 -4.96 -4.83
CA ASN A 40 3.07 -3.98 -3.81
C ASN A 40 4.15 -4.56 -2.90
N GLU A 41 5.19 -3.78 -2.67
CA GLU A 41 6.24 -4.06 -1.70
C GLU A 41 6.22 -2.95 -0.64
N ARG A 42 6.26 -3.37 0.62
CA ARG A 42 6.28 -2.49 1.78
C ARG A 42 7.44 -2.89 2.65
N LYS A 43 8.28 -1.92 3.02
CA LYS A 43 9.38 -2.10 3.96
C LYS A 43 9.39 -0.94 4.95
N ILE A 44 9.54 -1.25 6.23
CA ILE A 44 9.69 -0.25 7.28
C ILE A 44 11.10 -0.35 7.82
N GLU A 45 11.79 0.78 7.90
CA GLU A 45 13.15 0.86 8.42
C GLU A 45 13.19 1.84 9.61
N PRO A 46 13.85 1.49 10.73
CA PRO A 46 13.98 2.41 11.85
C PRO A 46 14.80 3.64 11.44
N ALA A 47 14.39 4.82 11.89
CA ALA A 47 15.04 6.08 11.60
C ALA A 47 14.88 7.04 12.79
N GLY A 48 15.91 7.12 13.64
CA GLY A 48 15.87 7.93 14.86
C GLY A 48 14.80 7.44 15.84
N ASP A 49 13.94 8.35 16.27
CA ASP A 49 12.75 8.10 17.11
C ASP A 49 11.53 7.64 16.30
N GLY A 50 11.65 7.54 14.97
CA GLY A 50 10.58 7.13 14.08
C GLY A 50 11.01 6.04 13.10
N CYS A 51 10.37 6.04 11.93
CA CYS A 51 10.65 5.10 10.85
C CYS A 51 10.50 5.73 9.48
N VAL A 52 11.13 5.11 8.49
CA VAL A 52 10.90 5.37 7.07
C VAL A 52 10.10 4.21 6.50
N VAL A 53 8.94 4.51 5.93
CA VAL A 53 8.14 3.53 5.18
C VAL A 53 8.49 3.64 3.70
N LYS A 54 9.12 2.61 3.15
CA LYS A 54 9.36 2.45 1.71
C LYS A 54 8.19 1.68 1.10
N ALA A 55 7.44 2.35 0.23
CA ALA A 55 6.36 1.76 -0.55
C ALA A 55 6.76 1.74 -2.03
N THR A 56 6.74 0.55 -2.64
CA THR A 56 7.00 0.37 -4.06
C THR A 56 5.82 -0.38 -4.67
N ASP A 57 5.25 0.20 -5.73
CA ASP A 57 4.10 -0.36 -6.44
C ASP A 57 4.51 -0.62 -7.90
N HIS A 58 4.49 -1.88 -8.31
CA HIS A 58 4.82 -2.32 -9.66
C HIS A 58 3.52 -2.53 -10.44
N TYR A 59 3.26 -1.65 -11.39
CA TYR A 59 2.08 -1.71 -12.26
C TYR A 59 2.41 -2.52 -13.52
N HIS A 60 1.74 -3.65 -13.68
CA HIS A 60 1.87 -4.50 -14.87
C HIS A 60 0.75 -4.16 -15.85
N THR A 61 1.12 -3.60 -17.01
CA THR A 61 0.16 -3.18 -18.05
C THR A 61 0.08 -4.19 -19.20
N LYS A 62 -1.08 -4.29 -19.84
CA LYS A 62 -1.28 -5.07 -21.09
C LYS A 62 -0.53 -4.46 -22.28
N GLY A 63 -0.26 -3.16 -22.22
CA GLY A 63 0.49 -2.41 -23.22
C GLY A 63 0.40 -0.91 -22.95
N GLY A 64 1.41 -0.15 -23.35
CA GLY A 64 1.45 1.29 -23.09
C GLY A 64 1.73 1.64 -21.62
N ALA A 65 1.74 2.95 -21.34
CA ALA A 65 2.06 3.47 -20.01
C ALA A 65 0.84 3.41 -19.07
N ALA A 66 1.11 3.23 -17.77
CA ALA A 66 0.11 3.42 -16.74
C ALA A 66 -0.25 4.91 -16.60
N ASP A 67 -1.50 5.21 -16.24
CA ASP A 67 -1.97 6.58 -16.05
C ASP A 67 -1.31 7.22 -14.82
N LYS A 68 -0.48 8.24 -15.07
CA LYS A 68 0.23 8.97 -14.02
C LYS A 68 -0.73 9.65 -13.04
N ALA A 69 -1.85 10.20 -13.49
CA ALA A 69 -2.80 10.90 -12.62
C ALA A 69 -3.47 9.91 -11.64
N MET A 70 -3.78 8.71 -12.11
CA MET A 70 -4.26 7.62 -11.27
C MET A 70 -3.21 7.19 -10.23
N ILE A 71 -1.96 6.98 -10.66
CA ILE A 71 -0.85 6.61 -9.76
C ILE A 71 -0.65 7.67 -8.67
N ASP A 72 -0.63 8.96 -9.05
CA ASP A 72 -0.48 10.07 -8.11
C ASP A 72 -1.65 10.13 -7.11
N ALA A 73 -2.88 9.84 -7.55
CA ALA A 73 -4.04 9.78 -6.68
C ALA A 73 -3.96 8.62 -5.67
N ILE A 74 -3.52 7.43 -6.10
CA ILE A 74 -3.29 6.27 -5.23
C ILE A 74 -2.21 6.61 -4.19
N GLY A 75 -1.07 7.18 -4.62
CA GLY A 75 0.01 7.59 -3.71
C GLY A 75 -0.43 8.58 -2.64
N LYS A 76 -1.30 9.54 -2.99
CA LYS A 76 -1.92 10.46 -2.03
C LYS A 76 -2.82 9.73 -1.02
N GLN A 77 -3.68 8.82 -1.48
CA GLN A 77 -4.54 8.03 -0.59
C GLN A 77 -3.73 7.18 0.39
N THR A 78 -2.70 6.49 -0.10
CA THR A 78 -1.78 5.70 0.73
C THR A 78 -1.12 6.58 1.80
N THR A 79 -0.65 7.77 1.44
CA THR A 79 -0.07 8.73 2.39
C THR A 79 -1.08 9.16 3.46
N THR A 80 -2.34 9.40 3.08
CA THR A 80 -3.41 9.75 4.03
C THR A 80 -3.67 8.61 5.03
N VAL A 81 -3.67 7.36 4.57
CA VAL A 81 -3.85 6.19 5.46
C VAL A 81 -2.70 6.09 6.47
N TYR A 82 -1.44 6.25 6.03
CA TYR A 82 -0.31 6.21 6.95
C TYR A 82 -0.37 7.32 8.01
N LYS A 83 -0.76 8.53 7.63
CA LYS A 83 -0.96 9.64 8.59
C LYS A 83 -2.04 9.32 9.61
N LEU A 84 -3.16 8.77 9.18
CA LEU A 84 -4.24 8.39 10.09
C LEU A 84 -3.81 7.31 11.09
N VAL A 85 -3.05 6.31 10.64
CA VAL A 85 -2.49 5.27 11.52
C VAL A 85 -1.47 5.88 12.49
N GLN A 86 -0.59 6.75 12.01
CA GLN A 86 0.39 7.45 12.84
C GLN A 86 -0.28 8.28 13.93
N ASP A 87 -1.25 9.12 13.57
CA ASP A 87 -1.99 9.98 14.51
C ASP A 87 -2.70 9.13 15.57
N TYR A 88 -3.30 8.01 15.16
CA TYR A 88 -3.94 7.09 16.09
C TYR A 88 -2.94 6.45 17.07
N LEU A 89 -1.79 5.96 16.59
CA LEU A 89 -0.78 5.35 17.45
C LEU A 89 -0.15 6.36 18.43
N LEU A 90 0.06 7.61 17.99
CA LEU A 90 0.53 8.70 18.86
C LEU A 90 -0.48 9.04 19.95
N ALA A 91 -1.77 9.04 19.63
CA ALA A 91 -2.84 9.28 20.60
C ALA A 91 -3.10 8.07 21.54
N ASN A 92 -2.64 6.87 21.17
CA ASN A 92 -2.92 5.63 21.90
C ASN A 92 -1.63 4.80 22.12
N PRO A 93 -0.72 5.20 23.03
CA PRO A 93 0.60 4.58 23.18
C PRO A 93 0.61 3.10 23.58
N GLY A 94 -0.51 2.54 24.04
CA GLY A 94 -0.66 1.11 24.35
C GLY A 94 -1.22 0.27 23.19
N ALA A 95 -1.62 0.90 22.09
CA ALA A 95 -2.12 0.19 20.91
C ALA A 95 -0.96 -0.47 20.17
N CYS A 96 -1.19 -1.70 19.69
CA CYS A 96 -0.18 -2.49 18.99
C CYS A 96 1.11 -2.78 19.80
N CYS A 97 1.09 -2.58 21.12
CA CYS A 97 2.08 -3.16 22.03
C CYS A 97 1.85 -4.68 22.14
N ALA A 98 2.94 -5.46 22.10
CA ALA A 98 2.94 -6.89 22.38
C ALA A 98 3.13 -7.16 23.88
#